data_AF-A0A2E5LWD1-F1
#
_entry.id   AF-A0A2E5LWD1-F1
#
_cell.length_a   1.000
_cell.length_b   1.000
_cell.length_c   1.000
_cell.angle_alpha   90.00
_cell.angle_beta   90.00
_cell.angle_gamma   90.00
#
_symmetry.space_group_name_H-M   'P 1'
#
loop_
_entity.id
_entity.type
_entity.pdbx_description
1 polymer ?
#
loop_
_entity_poly.entity_id
_entity_poly.type
_entity_poly.pdbx_seq_one_letter_code
_entity_poly.pdbx_strand_id
1 'polypeptide(L)'
;MTALERTAPKTYRGFSLPKIGVSGWVIAGALIVSASAMAPVIQNSLMTTQGRNLQVLEGQHTTLRIEIRQLEAEIARLVSVERIARRASEIGLVPGASTIFVTIGEAGPEPPKIPAEHLLEHSEPGSGLAP
;
A
#
# COMPACT_ATOMS: atom_id res chain seq x y z
N MET A 1 -31.32 -73.88 29.93
CA MET A 1 -30.35 -74.69 29.18
C MET A 1 -29.90 -73.87 27.97
N THR A 2 -28.91 -73.01 28.14
CA THR A 2 -27.47 -73.23 27.84
C THR A 2 -27.16 -73.11 26.35
N ALA A 3 -26.63 -71.95 25.94
CA ALA A 3 -25.65 -71.84 24.87
C ALA A 3 -24.93 -70.49 25.02
N LEU A 4 -23.86 -70.50 25.81
CA LEU A 4 -22.83 -69.45 25.83
C LEU A 4 -22.07 -69.53 24.50
N GLU A 5 -22.48 -68.74 23.50
CA GLU A 5 -21.61 -68.52 22.33
C GLU A 5 -20.48 -67.57 22.72
N ARG A 6 -19.34 -68.18 23.02
CA ARG A 6 -18.06 -67.54 23.24
C ARG A 6 -17.33 -67.54 21.90
N THR A 7 -17.37 -66.44 21.15
CA THR A 7 -16.62 -66.32 19.89
C THR A 7 -15.51 -65.26 19.98
N ALA A 8 -14.30 -65.81 20.04
CA ALA A 8 -13.00 -65.31 19.57
C ALA A 8 -12.39 -64.03 20.18
N PRO A 9 -11.15 -64.12 20.73
CA PRO A 9 -10.35 -62.94 21.01
C PRO A 9 -9.94 -62.26 19.68
N LYS A 10 -10.12 -60.94 19.59
CA LYS A 10 -9.53 -60.12 18.52
C LYS A 10 -8.01 -60.17 18.67
N THR A 11 -7.36 -61.00 17.87
CA THR A 11 -5.91 -60.99 17.70
C THR A 11 -5.51 -59.65 17.09
N TYR A 12 -4.93 -58.76 17.90
CA TYR A 12 -4.24 -57.58 17.38
C TYR A 12 -3.03 -58.07 16.59
N ARG A 13 -3.15 -58.07 15.27
CA ARG A 13 -2.07 -58.37 14.34
C ARG A 13 -1.03 -57.25 14.50
N GLY A 14 -0.02 -57.51 15.33
CA GLY A 14 1.10 -56.62 15.52
C GLY A 14 1.67 -56.22 14.17
N PHE A 15 1.79 -54.91 13.95
CA PHE A 15 2.52 -54.35 12.84
C PHE A 15 3.99 -54.78 13.00
N SER A 16 4.37 -55.87 12.34
CA SER A 16 5.76 -56.30 12.28
C SER A 16 6.50 -55.27 11.42
N LEU A 17 7.28 -54.41 12.07
CA LEU A 17 8.26 -53.58 11.39
C LEU A 17 9.12 -54.48 10.50
N PRO A 18 9.08 -54.32 9.16
CA PRO A 18 9.90 -55.13 8.29
C PRO A 18 11.37 -54.89 8.66
N LYS A 19 12.12 -55.97 8.87
CA LYS A 19 13.58 -55.91 9.05
C LYS A 19 14.14 -55.10 7.89
N ILE A 20 14.80 -53.98 8.21
CA ILE A 20 15.35 -53.03 7.24
C ILE A 20 16.51 -53.71 6.52
N GLY A 21 16.18 -54.53 5.52
CA GLY A 21 17.07 -54.90 4.43
C GLY A 21 17.02 -53.84 3.33
N VAL A 22 17.62 -54.14 2.18
CA VAL A 22 17.68 -53.26 0.98
C VAL A 22 16.31 -52.61 0.65
N SER A 23 15.20 -53.29 0.93
CA SER A 23 13.82 -52.77 0.80
C SER A 23 13.50 -51.56 1.68
N GLY A 24 14.01 -51.49 2.92
CA GLY A 24 13.77 -50.34 3.81
C GLY A 24 14.50 -49.07 3.33
N TRP A 25 15.68 -49.23 2.72
CA TRP A 25 16.40 -48.12 2.07
C TRP A 25 15.64 -47.58 0.85
N VAL A 26 14.99 -48.47 0.08
CA VAL A 26 14.14 -48.07 -1.05
C VAL A 26 12.92 -47.29 -0.58
N ILE A 27 12.27 -47.72 0.50
CA ILE A 27 11.12 -47.01 1.08
C ILE A 27 11.54 -45.65 1.64
N ALA A 28 12.67 -45.57 2.35
CA ALA A 28 13.21 -44.31 2.85
C ALA A 28 13.57 -43.35 1.69
N GLY A 29 14.22 -43.86 0.64
CA GLY A 29 14.52 -43.10 -0.57
C GLY A 29 13.26 -42.57 -1.27
N ALA A 30 12.24 -43.41 -1.41
CA ALA A 30 10.95 -43.02 -2.00
C ALA A 30 10.24 -41.93 -1.17
N LEU A 31 10.29 -42.01 0.16
CA LEU A 31 9.75 -40.97 1.06
C LEU A 31 10.51 -39.65 0.93
N ILE A 32 11.84 -39.70 0.84
CA ILE A 32 12.65 -38.49 0.68
C ILE A 32 12.39 -37.83 -0.68
N VAL A 33 12.28 -38.60 -1.75
CA VAL A 33 11.99 -38.08 -3.10
C VAL A 33 10.58 -37.47 -3.15
N SER A 34 9.59 -38.14 -2.57
CA SER A 34 8.21 -37.63 -2.52
C SER A 34 8.07 -36.38 -1.64
N ALA A 35 8.79 -36.32 -0.51
CA ALA A 35 8.86 -35.10 0.32
C ALA A 35 9.59 -33.96 -0.41
N SER A 36 10.65 -34.26 -1.15
CA SER A 36 11.41 -33.26 -1.91
C SER A 36 10.62 -32.67 -3.07
N ALA A 37 9.72 -33.47 -3.68
CA ALA A 37 8.80 -32.98 -4.71
C ALA A 37 7.80 -31.93 -4.19
N MET A 38 7.55 -31.87 -2.87
CA MET A 38 6.70 -30.86 -2.22
C MET A 38 7.45 -29.61 -1.77
N ALA A 39 8.79 -29.66 -1.66
CA ALA A 39 9.62 -28.52 -1.28
C ALA A 39 9.41 -27.24 -2.12
N PRO A 40 9.30 -27.29 -3.47
CA PRO A 40 9.15 -26.06 -4.25
C PRO A 40 7.86 -25.29 -3.94
N VAL A 41 6.78 -25.98 -3.54
CA VAL A 41 5.47 -25.33 -3.25
C VAL A 41 5.53 -24.53 -1.94
N ILE A 42 6.24 -25.03 -0.94
CA ILE A 42 6.42 -24.36 0.36
C ILE A 42 7.33 -23.13 0.18
N GLN A 43 8.38 -23.25 -0.62
CA GLN A 43 9.28 -22.14 -0.95
C GLN A 43 8.55 -21.04 -1.74
N ASN A 44 7.72 -21.40 -2.72
CA ASN A 44 6.96 -20.43 -3.51
C ASN A 44 5.95 -19.64 -2.66
N SER A 45 5.28 -20.32 -1.72
CA SER A 45 4.23 -19.70 -0.88
C SER A 45 4.79 -18.67 0.11
N LEU A 46 5.96 -18.93 0.69
CA LEU A 46 6.62 -17.99 1.61
C LEU A 46 7.18 -16.78 0.87
N MET A 47 7.78 -17.00 -0.31
CA MET A 47 8.33 -15.91 -1.12
C MET A 47 7.25 -14.98 -1.66
N THR A 48 6.12 -15.54 -2.13
CA THR A 48 4.98 -14.73 -2.61
C THR A 48 4.29 -13.96 -1.48
N THR A 49 4.14 -14.54 -0.30
CA THR A 49 3.49 -13.85 0.85
C THR A 49 4.36 -12.72 1.41
N GLN A 50 5.67 -12.95 1.52
CA GLN A 50 6.61 -11.90 1.94
C GLN A 50 6.70 -10.77 0.89
N GLY A 51 6.75 -11.11 -0.40
CA GLY A 51 6.77 -10.11 -1.47
C GLY A 51 5.52 -9.23 -1.50
N ARG A 52 4.33 -9.80 -1.28
CA ARG A 52 3.07 -9.04 -1.20
C ARG A 52 3.07 -8.09 0.00
N ASN A 53 3.52 -8.55 1.17
CA ASN A 53 3.59 -7.70 2.37
C ASN A 53 4.57 -6.55 2.18
N LEU A 54 5.74 -6.80 1.59
CA LEU A 54 6.71 -5.76 1.23
C LEU A 54 6.11 -4.69 0.31
N GLN A 55 5.38 -5.10 -0.73
CA GLN A 55 4.76 -4.15 -1.65
C GLN A 55 3.69 -3.29 -0.98
N VAL A 56 2.92 -3.86 -0.05
CA VAL A 56 1.93 -3.10 0.75
C VAL A 56 2.64 -2.09 1.66
N LEU A 57 3.71 -2.50 2.35
CA LEU A 57 4.49 -1.62 3.21
C LEU A 57 5.14 -0.47 2.42
N GLU A 58 5.69 -0.76 1.24
CA GLU A 58 6.31 0.26 0.38
C GLU A 58 5.27 1.28 -0.13
N GLY A 59 4.06 0.81 -0.46
CA GLY A 59 2.94 1.67 -0.82
C GLY A 59 2.50 2.59 0.33
N GLN A 60 2.41 2.05 1.55
CA GLN A 60 2.10 2.84 2.75
C GLN A 60 3.19 3.90 3.03
N HIS A 61 4.45 3.50 2.93
CA HIS A 61 5.59 4.40 3.15
C HIS A 61 5.64 5.53 2.11
N THR A 62 5.35 5.23 0.85
CA THR A 62 5.23 6.23 -0.21
C THR A 62 4.10 7.21 0.06
N THR A 63 2.94 6.72 0.51
CA THR A 63 1.77 7.55 0.83
C THR A 63 2.08 8.52 1.97
N LEU A 64 2.66 8.03 3.07
CA LEU A 64 3.06 8.84 4.22
C LEU A 64 4.07 9.93 3.82
N ARG A 65 5.03 9.60 2.94
CA ARG A 65 6.02 10.57 2.47
C ARG A 65 5.38 11.70 1.66
N ILE A 66 4.35 11.40 0.88
CA ILE A 66 3.61 12.42 0.13
C ILE A 66 2.88 13.35 1.09
N GLU A 67 2.20 12.80 2.10
CA GLU A 67 1.49 13.57 3.12
C GLU A 67 2.43 14.50 3.89
N ILE A 68 3.60 14.00 4.30
CA ILE A 68 4.62 14.82 4.96
C ILE A 68 5.04 15.99 4.07
N ARG A 69 5.31 15.76 2.78
CA ARG A 69 5.70 16.84 1.86
C ARG A 69 4.62 17.89 1.67
N GLN A 70 3.35 17.49 1.66
CA GLN A 70 2.24 18.44 1.58
C GLN A 70 2.16 19.30 2.84
N LEU A 71 2.31 18.69 4.01
CA LEU A 71 2.34 19.41 5.29
C LEU A 71 3.55 20.35 5.40
N GLU A 72 4.73 19.90 4.97
CA GLU A 72 5.94 20.74 4.91
C GLU A 72 5.74 21.95 3.98
N ALA A 73 5.13 21.75 2.82
CA ALA A 73 4.82 22.84 1.89
C ALA A 73 3.85 23.86 2.49
N GLU A 74 2.83 23.39 3.21
CA GLU A 74 1.86 24.27 3.88
C GLU A 74 2.53 25.07 5.01
N ILE A 75 3.36 24.43 5.84
CA ILE A 75 4.15 25.11 6.87
C ILE A 75 5.06 26.17 6.22
N ALA A 76 5.76 25.83 5.13
CA ALA A 76 6.62 26.77 4.42
C ALA A 76 5.82 27.97 3.89
N ARG A 77 4.60 27.73 3.38
CA ARG A 77 3.69 28.79 2.94
C ARG A 77 3.31 29.71 4.11
N LEU A 78 2.87 29.17 5.24
CA LEU A 78 2.48 29.95 6.42
C LEU A 78 3.67 30.78 6.94
N VAL A 79 4.84 30.17 7.08
CA VAL A 79 6.05 30.85 7.56
C VAL A 79 6.49 31.94 6.57
N SER A 80 6.33 31.72 5.27
CA SER A 80 6.65 32.73 4.27
C SER A 80 5.77 33.98 4.41
N VAL A 81 4.46 33.80 4.66
CA VAL A 81 3.50 34.89 4.85
C VAL A 81 3.84 35.68 6.11
N GLU A 82 4.08 34.99 7.23
CA GLU A 82 4.48 35.62 8.50
C GLU A 82 5.79 36.42 8.34
N ARG A 83 6.78 35.85 7.64
CA ARG A 83 8.04 36.55 7.36
C ARG A 83 7.83 37.80 6.50
N ILE A 84 6.97 37.73 5.50
CA ILE A 84 6.62 38.89 4.64
C ILE A 84 5.91 39.95 5.48
N ALA A 85 4.93 39.57 6.29
CA ALA A 85 4.18 40.48 7.15
C ALA A 85 5.09 41.21 8.14
N ARG A 86 6.01 40.49 8.79
CA ARG A 86 7.00 41.08 9.69
C ARG A 86 7.89 42.08 8.98
N ARG A 87 8.47 41.70 7.84
CA ARG A 87 9.36 42.55 7.06
C ARG A 87 8.64 43.78 6.48
N ALA A 88 7.36 43.64 6.12
CA ALA A 88 6.50 44.73 5.71
C ALA A 88 6.28 45.73 6.85
N SER A 89 6.02 45.24 8.07
CA SER A 89 5.87 46.10 9.25
C SER A 89 7.16 46.87 9.59
N GLU A 90 8.33 46.24 9.42
CA GLU A 90 9.63 46.88 9.66
C GLU A 90 9.88 48.07 8.73
N ILE A 91 9.33 48.04 7.51
CA ILE A 91 9.42 49.15 6.55
C ILE A 91 8.20 50.08 6.59
N GLY A 92 7.34 49.95 7.61
CA GLY A 92 6.18 50.82 7.83
C GLY A 92 4.99 50.55 6.91
N LEU A 93 4.96 49.41 6.20
CA LEU A 93 3.77 49.01 5.46
C LEU A 93 2.69 48.51 6.44
N VAL A 94 1.45 48.89 6.15
CA VAL A 94 0.26 48.47 6.91
C VAL A 94 -0.69 47.68 6.01
N PRO A 95 -1.50 46.76 6.58
CA PRO A 95 -2.52 46.06 5.83
C PRO A 95 -3.47 47.04 5.12
N GLY A 96 -3.68 46.86 3.82
CA GLY A 96 -4.60 47.69 3.04
C GLY A 96 -6.04 47.47 3.50
N ALA A 97 -6.75 48.55 3.83
CA ALA A 97 -8.13 48.49 4.32
C ALA A 97 -9.17 48.28 3.19
N SER A 98 -8.81 48.54 1.94
CA SER A 98 -9.73 48.50 0.80
C SER A 98 -9.03 48.07 -0.48
N THR A 99 -9.60 47.07 -1.18
CA THR A 99 -9.13 46.63 -2.49
C THR A 99 -9.78 47.48 -3.57
N ILE A 100 -8.97 48.20 -4.35
CA ILE A 100 -9.45 48.97 -5.51
C ILE A 100 -9.32 48.08 -6.73
N PHE A 101 -10.45 47.62 -7.27
CA PHE A 101 -10.49 46.88 -8.53
C PHE A 101 -10.54 47.88 -9.69
N VAL A 102 -9.53 47.83 -10.57
CA VAL A 102 -9.48 48.65 -11.79
C VAL A 102 -9.79 47.74 -12.98
N THR A 103 -10.85 48.05 -13.71
CA THR A 103 -11.17 47.37 -14.97
C THR A 103 -10.49 48.12 -16.10
N ILE A 104 -9.56 47.47 -16.79
CA ILE A 104 -8.89 48.03 -17.97
C ILE A 104 -9.67 47.55 -19.19
N GLY A 105 -10.23 48.50 -19.96
CA GLY A 105 -11.04 48.21 -21.16
C GLY A 105 -10.24 47.94 -22.42
N GLU A 106 -8.91 47.84 -22.33
CA GLU A 106 -8.04 47.51 -23.45
C GLU A 106 -8.11 46.00 -23.73
N ALA A 107 -8.25 45.63 -24.99
CA ALA A 107 -8.19 44.23 -25.39
C ALA A 107 -6.81 43.67 -25.01
N GLY A 108 -6.79 42.71 -24.09
CA GLY A 108 -5.57 42.02 -23.70
C GLY A 108 -4.89 41.40 -24.93
N PRO A 109 -3.56 41.27 -24.91
CA PRO A 109 -2.84 40.63 -26.01
C PRO A 109 -3.46 39.27 -26.32
N GLU A 110 -3.56 38.92 -27.62
CA GLU A 110 -4.11 37.64 -28.04
C GLU A 110 -3.48 36.51 -27.20
N PRO A 111 -4.29 35.68 -26.52
CA PRO A 111 -3.76 34.64 -25.66
C PRO A 111 -2.77 33.79 -26.46
N PRO A 112 -1.55 33.54 -25.94
CA PRO A 112 -0.66 32.59 -26.57
C PRO A 112 -1.43 31.27 -26.71
N LYS A 113 -1.31 30.61 -27.87
CA LYS A 113 -1.80 29.25 -28.05
C LYS A 113 -0.99 28.33 -27.14
N ILE A 114 -1.40 28.24 -25.88
CA ILE A 114 -0.81 27.36 -24.91
C ILE A 114 -1.35 25.95 -25.22
N PRO A 115 -0.47 24.96 -25.40
CA PRO A 115 -0.87 23.57 -25.54
C PRO A 115 -1.76 23.13 -24.37
N ALA A 116 -2.78 22.31 -24.65
CA ALA A 116 -3.84 21.95 -23.70
C ALA A 116 -3.31 21.30 -22.41
N GLU A 117 -2.14 20.66 -22.47
CA GLU A 117 -1.43 20.06 -21.33
C GLU A 117 -1.01 21.06 -20.23
N HIS A 118 -1.03 22.37 -20.50
CA HIS A 118 -0.64 23.39 -19.54
C HIS A 118 -1.79 24.27 -19.04
N LEU A 119 -3.02 24.02 -19.49
CA LEU A 119 -4.19 24.67 -18.92
C LEU A 119 -4.57 23.93 -17.63
N LEU A 120 -4.24 24.54 -16.48
CA LEU A 120 -4.81 24.11 -15.21
C LEU A 120 -6.32 24.35 -15.28
N GLU A 121 -7.11 23.28 -15.31
CA GLU A 121 -8.56 23.32 -15.24
C GLU A 121 -8.96 24.05 -13.95
N HIS A 122 -9.31 25.34 -14.07
CA HIS A 122 -9.86 26.13 -12.98
C HIS A 122 -11.22 25.50 -12.62
N SER A 123 -11.23 24.63 -11.63
CA SER A 123 -12.45 24.22 -10.95
C SER A 123 -13.00 25.43 -10.20
N GLU A 124 -13.98 26.11 -10.78
CA GLU A 124 -14.82 27.12 -10.12
C GLU A 124 -15.39 26.60 -8.80
N PRO A 125 -15.08 27.20 -7.63
CA PRO A 125 -15.83 27.00 -6.43
C PRO A 125 -16.80 28.17 -6.25
N GLY A 126 -18.06 28.00 -6.66
CA GLY A 126 -19.13 28.89 -6.18
C GLY A 126 -20.09 29.50 -7.22
N SER A 127 -20.57 28.74 -8.20
CA SER A 127 -21.88 29.04 -8.79
C SER A 127 -22.98 28.47 -7.90
N GLY A 128 -23.28 29.20 -6.83
CA GLY A 128 -24.33 28.91 -5.87
C GLY A 128 -24.90 30.18 -5.26
N LEU A 129 -25.66 30.96 -6.05
CA LEU A 129 -26.72 31.91 -5.62
C LEU A 129 -27.38 32.46 -6.91
N ALA A 130 -28.50 31.87 -7.36
CA ALA A 130 -29.90 32.37 -7.21
C ALA A 130 -30.23 33.55 -8.17
N PRO A 131 -31.49 33.78 -8.62
CA PRO A 131 -32.79 33.36 -8.07
C PRO A 131 -33.47 32.15 -8.73
#